data_AF-X1DE62-F1
#
_entry.id   AF-X1DE62-F1
#
_cell.length_a   1.000
_cell.length_b   1.000
_cell.length_c   1.000
_cell.angle_alpha   90.00
_cell.angle_beta   90.00
_cell.angle_gamma   90.00
#
_symmetry.space_group_name_H-M   'P 1'
#
loop_
_entity.id
_entity.type
_entity.pdbx_description
1 polymer ?
#
loop_
_entity_poly.entity_id
_entity_poly.type
_entity_poly.pdbx_seq_one_letter_code
_entity_poly.pdbx_strand_id
1 'polypeptide(L)'
;YVYFSEGDFYIEIQDHGLEEQKKINPLLIKLARKLDLPLVATNDVHYLNKDDAESHDILLCIQTNKKVTDEDRIRFGTQEFYFKSAAEMMKLFKDCPDAIENTVKIADKCDFELSSSGYHLPHFDPPQGFSLNEFFEKTARNGFRERMKSLSSRIEKGELADTGEYKRRLEKEIRLVEEMGFEGYFLVVWDLIREAKLKNIPVGPGRGSAAGSLLAFSLGITEIDPLEYDLLFERFLNPERISLPDIDIDFCGRRRDEIISYVTSKYGRENVCQIITFGTMAARQA
;
A
#
# COMPACT_ATOMS: atom_id res chain seq x y z
N TYR A 1 -18.54 -15.56 -28.52
CA TYR A 1 -17.66 -14.89 -27.54
C TYR A 1 -17.57 -13.45 -27.94
N VAL A 2 -18.15 -12.55 -27.16
CA VAL A 2 -17.94 -11.10 -27.32
C VAL A 2 -16.95 -10.72 -26.23
N TYR A 3 -15.74 -10.31 -26.62
CA TYR A 3 -14.66 -9.99 -25.67
C TYR A 3 -14.77 -8.57 -25.09
N PHE A 4 -15.53 -7.69 -25.76
CA PHE A 4 -15.73 -6.30 -25.37
C PHE A 4 -17.23 -5.97 -25.36
N SER A 5 -17.66 -5.13 -24.42
CA SER A 5 -19.02 -4.58 -24.46
C SER A 5 -19.27 -3.80 -25.75
N GLU A 6 -20.52 -3.79 -26.20
CA GLU A 6 -20.91 -3.04 -27.39
C GLU A 6 -20.62 -1.55 -27.21
N GLY A 7 -19.86 -0.95 -28.14
CA GLY A 7 -19.45 0.46 -28.07
C GLY A 7 -18.21 0.75 -27.22
N ASP A 8 -17.51 -0.28 -26.73
CA ASP A 8 -16.29 -0.13 -25.91
C ASP A 8 -15.02 -0.68 -26.59
N PHE A 9 -15.08 -0.92 -27.91
CA PHE A 9 -13.92 -1.24 -28.73
C PHE A 9 -13.66 -0.12 -29.73
N TYR A 10 -12.44 0.42 -29.72
CA TYR A 10 -12.01 1.54 -30.56
C TYR A 10 -10.80 1.13 -31.41
N ILE A 11 -10.73 1.67 -32.62
CA ILE A 11 -9.51 1.58 -33.43
C ILE A 11 -8.63 2.79 -33.11
N GLU A 12 -7.50 2.52 -32.47
CA GLU A 12 -6.50 3.53 -32.13
C GLU A 12 -5.74 4.00 -33.38
N ILE A 13 -5.58 5.31 -33.51
CA ILE A 13 -4.73 5.94 -34.52
C ILE A 13 -3.75 6.90 -33.85
N GLN A 14 -2.51 6.87 -34.33
CA GLN A 14 -1.39 7.65 -33.81
C GLN A 14 -0.60 8.24 -34.98
N ASP A 15 -0.06 9.45 -34.83
CA ASP A 15 0.80 10.07 -35.85
C ASP A 15 2.02 10.76 -35.23
N HIS A 16 3.15 10.09 -35.37
CA HIS A 16 4.48 10.54 -34.95
C HIS A 16 5.36 10.90 -36.15
N GLY A 17 4.78 10.98 -37.37
CA GLY A 17 5.49 11.25 -38.62
C GLY A 17 6.21 10.05 -39.23
N LEU A 18 6.03 8.84 -38.69
CA LEU A 18 6.66 7.60 -39.16
C LEU A 18 6.04 7.12 -40.48
N GLU A 19 6.87 6.56 -41.37
CA GLU A 19 6.42 6.08 -42.68
C GLU A 19 5.47 4.89 -42.59
N GLU A 20 5.65 4.04 -41.58
CA GLU A 20 4.76 2.93 -41.26
C GLU A 20 3.38 3.42 -40.84
N GLN A 21 3.32 4.47 -40.01
CA GLN A 21 2.06 5.10 -39.58
C GLN A 21 1.32 5.75 -40.74
N LYS A 22 2.03 6.46 -41.63
CA LYS A 22 1.44 7.02 -42.86
C LYS A 22 0.83 5.96 -43.78
N LYS A 23 1.42 4.75 -43.81
CA LYS A 23 0.90 3.63 -44.60
C LYS A 23 -0.30 2.95 -43.93
N ILE A 24 -0.27 2.75 -42.62
CA ILE A 24 -1.28 1.96 -41.90
C ILE A 24 -2.52 2.79 -41.51
N ASN A 25 -2.38 4.07 -41.15
CA ASN A 25 -3.49 4.90 -40.66
C ASN A 25 -4.66 4.98 -41.65
N PRO A 26 -4.46 5.19 -42.98
CA PRO A 26 -5.56 5.18 -43.94
C PRO A 26 -6.29 3.83 -44.00
N LEU A 27 -5.57 2.72 -43.80
CA LEU A 27 -6.12 1.37 -43.76
C LEU A 27 -6.93 1.14 -42.48
N LEU A 28 -6.44 1.60 -41.34
CA LEU A 28 -7.14 1.55 -40.05
C LEU A 28 -8.43 2.37 -40.09
N ILE A 29 -8.37 3.60 -40.61
CA ILE A 29 -9.55 4.46 -40.79
C ILE A 29 -10.57 3.76 -41.71
N LYS A 30 -10.14 3.23 -42.85
CA LYS A 30 -11.03 2.51 -43.77
C LYS A 30 -11.65 1.27 -43.11
N LEU A 31 -10.87 0.55 -42.31
CA LEU A 31 -11.35 -0.62 -41.57
C LEU A 31 -12.39 -0.21 -40.52
N ALA A 32 -12.13 0.83 -39.75
CA ALA A 32 -13.03 1.39 -38.75
C ALA A 32 -14.39 1.74 -39.39
N ARG A 33 -14.37 2.48 -40.51
CA ARG A 33 -15.60 2.84 -41.23
C ARG A 33 -16.33 1.63 -41.83
N LYS A 34 -15.59 0.63 -42.34
CA LYS A 34 -16.20 -0.59 -42.91
C LYS A 34 -16.91 -1.44 -41.85
N LEU A 35 -16.37 -1.47 -40.64
CA LEU A 35 -16.88 -2.27 -39.53
C LEU A 35 -17.79 -1.47 -38.58
N ASP A 36 -18.04 -0.19 -38.89
CA ASP A 36 -18.77 0.74 -38.02
C ASP A 36 -18.19 0.83 -36.60
N LEU A 37 -16.86 0.85 -36.51
CA LEU A 37 -16.12 0.97 -35.25
C LEU A 37 -15.64 2.42 -35.04
N PRO A 38 -15.71 2.94 -33.80
CA PRO A 38 -15.22 4.27 -33.48
C PRO A 38 -13.68 4.34 -33.56
N LEU A 39 -13.15 5.49 -33.99
CA LEU A 39 -11.73 5.79 -33.93
C LEU A 39 -11.39 6.49 -32.61
N VAL A 40 -10.16 6.35 -32.14
CA VAL A 40 -9.62 7.17 -31.04
C VAL A 40 -8.19 7.60 -31.35
N ALA A 41 -7.90 8.88 -31.15
CA ALA A 41 -6.56 9.43 -31.36
C ALA A 41 -5.76 9.47 -30.04
N THR A 42 -4.53 8.97 -30.07
CA THR A 42 -3.59 9.02 -28.94
C THR A 42 -2.20 9.44 -29.42
N ASN A 43 -1.28 9.68 -28.49
CA ASN A 43 0.09 10.08 -28.82
C ASN A 43 1.19 9.25 -28.13
N ASP A 44 0.82 8.10 -27.55
CA ASP A 44 1.75 7.18 -26.89
C ASP A 44 2.85 7.88 -26.06
N VAL A 45 2.41 8.70 -25.10
CA VAL A 45 3.27 9.69 -24.44
C VAL A 45 4.26 9.01 -23.50
N HIS A 46 5.55 9.29 -23.69
CA HIS A 46 6.66 8.76 -22.87
C HIS A 46 7.40 9.83 -22.08
N TYR A 47 7.22 11.11 -22.43
CA TYR A 47 7.86 12.25 -21.76
C TYR A 47 6.98 13.50 -21.83
N LEU A 48 7.25 14.50 -21.00
CA LEU A 48 6.35 15.66 -20.87
C LEU A 48 6.54 16.65 -22.01
N ASN A 49 7.77 17.11 -22.24
CA ASN A 49 8.09 18.13 -23.24
C ASN A 49 8.88 17.53 -24.40
N LYS A 50 8.78 18.14 -25.58
CA LYS A 50 9.53 17.68 -26.76
C LYS A 50 11.05 17.61 -26.53
N ASP A 51 11.60 18.55 -25.78
CA ASP A 51 13.04 18.62 -25.49
C ASP A 51 13.52 17.51 -24.53
N ASP A 52 12.61 16.83 -23.84
CA ASP A 52 12.94 15.70 -22.95
C ASP A 52 13.27 14.41 -23.72
N ALA A 53 13.15 14.42 -25.06
CA ALA A 53 13.41 13.26 -25.91
C ALA A 53 14.84 12.71 -25.79
N GLU A 54 15.84 13.57 -25.58
CA GLU A 54 17.23 13.14 -25.34
C GLU A 54 17.36 12.42 -23.99
N SER A 55 16.72 12.95 -22.94
CA SER A 55 16.72 12.34 -21.61
C SER A 55 16.04 10.97 -21.63
N HIS A 56 14.93 10.85 -22.35
CA HIS A 56 14.26 9.57 -22.55
C HIS A 56 15.14 8.57 -23.32
N ASP A 57 15.85 9.00 -24.36
CA ASP A 57 16.77 8.15 -25.12
C ASP A 57 17.92 7.60 -24.25
N ILE A 58 18.46 8.44 -23.37
CA ILE A 58 19.46 8.02 -22.36
C ILE A 58 18.85 7.03 -21.37
N LEU A 59 17.63 7.26 -20.89
CA LEU A 59 16.94 6.35 -19.98
C LEU A 59 16.76 4.95 -20.59
N LEU A 60 16.41 4.87 -21.88
CA LEU A 60 16.33 3.60 -22.62
C LEU A 60 17.70 2.89 -22.71
N CYS A 61 18.77 3.66 -22.93
CA CYS A 61 20.14 3.12 -22.95
C CYS A 61 20.52 2.52 -21.59
N ILE A 62 20.19 3.20 -20.48
CA ILE A 62 20.40 2.69 -19.12
C ILE A 62 19.60 1.41 -18.89
N GLN A 63 18.31 1.40 -19.25
CA GLN A 63 17.43 0.25 -19.08
C GLN A 63 17.90 -0.98 -19.88
N THR A 64 18.44 -0.76 -21.08
CA THR A 64 18.90 -1.83 -21.97
C THR A 64 20.38 -2.16 -21.82
N ASN A 65 21.10 -1.49 -20.92
CA ASN A 65 22.54 -1.61 -20.72
C ASN A 65 23.34 -1.45 -22.03
N LYS A 66 22.96 -0.45 -22.83
CA LYS A 66 23.58 -0.06 -24.11
C LYS A 66 24.18 1.34 -23.99
N LYS A 67 25.16 1.67 -24.83
CA LYS A 67 25.68 3.03 -24.95
C LYS A 67 24.90 3.81 -26.00
N VAL A 68 24.84 5.13 -25.86
CA VAL A 68 24.23 6.03 -26.86
C VAL A 68 24.87 5.87 -28.25
N THR A 69 26.15 5.48 -28.28
CA THR A 69 26.95 5.23 -29.49
C THR A 69 26.69 3.88 -30.15
N ASP A 70 25.97 2.95 -29.51
CA ASP A 70 25.73 1.62 -30.07
C ASP A 70 24.69 1.71 -31.19
N GLU A 71 24.99 1.15 -32.36
CA GLU A 71 24.10 1.20 -33.53
C GLU A 71 22.88 0.27 -33.40
N ASP A 72 23.00 -0.80 -32.62
CA ASP A 72 21.97 -1.83 -32.42
C ASP A 72 21.09 -1.58 -31.18
N ARG A 73 21.07 -0.35 -30.67
CA ARG A 73 20.28 0.02 -29.49
C ARG A 73 18.81 0.30 -29.82
N ILE A 74 17.95 0.17 -28.82
CA ILE A 74 16.56 0.60 -28.92
C ILE A 74 16.52 2.13 -28.98
N ARG A 75 15.83 2.68 -29.98
CA ARG A 75 15.63 4.11 -30.19
C ARG A 75 14.26 4.35 -30.80
N PHE A 76 13.63 5.45 -30.42
CA PHE A 76 12.39 5.91 -31.04
C PHE A 76 12.68 6.64 -32.35
N GLY A 77 11.88 6.38 -33.38
CA GLY A 77 12.11 6.90 -34.74
C GLY A 77 11.98 8.42 -34.86
N THR A 78 11.25 9.06 -33.96
CA THR A 78 11.05 10.52 -33.90
C THR A 78 11.02 11.02 -32.45
N GLN A 79 10.95 12.36 -32.28
CA GLN A 79 10.85 13.05 -30.98
C GLN A 79 9.40 13.48 -30.68
N GLU A 80 8.40 12.80 -31.26
CA GLU A 80 7.00 13.22 -31.24
C GLU A 80 6.16 12.53 -30.13
N PHE A 81 6.81 11.89 -29.16
CA PHE A 81 6.19 11.09 -28.07
C PHE A 81 6.05 11.88 -26.76
N TYR A 82 5.91 13.21 -26.87
CA TYR A 82 5.68 14.11 -25.74
C TYR A 82 4.17 14.36 -25.51
N PHE A 83 3.82 15.02 -24.41
CA PHE A 83 2.45 15.42 -24.13
C PHE A 83 2.03 16.62 -25.01
N LYS A 84 1.62 16.34 -26.25
CA LYS A 84 1.15 17.33 -27.23
C LYS A 84 -0.06 18.10 -26.69
N SER A 85 -0.12 19.38 -27.01
CA SER A 85 -1.29 20.22 -26.73
C SER A 85 -2.50 19.78 -27.54
N ALA A 86 -3.71 20.12 -27.06
CA ALA A 86 -4.94 19.86 -27.79
C ALA A 86 -4.92 20.47 -29.21
N ALA A 87 -4.32 21.65 -29.39
CA ALA A 87 -4.19 22.30 -30.69
C ALA A 87 -3.29 21.52 -31.66
N GLU A 88 -2.19 20.96 -31.17
CA GLU A 88 -1.30 20.10 -31.96
C GLU A 88 -2.02 18.80 -32.36
N MET A 89 -2.71 18.16 -31.42
CA MET A 89 -3.47 16.93 -31.70
C MET A 89 -4.61 17.16 -32.68
N MET A 90 -5.38 18.24 -32.53
CA MET A 90 -6.43 18.62 -33.51
C MET A 90 -5.85 18.90 -34.89
N LYS A 91 -4.66 19.50 -34.97
CA LYS A 91 -3.99 19.76 -36.25
C LYS A 91 -3.51 18.46 -36.91
N LEU A 92 -2.97 17.52 -36.14
CA LEU A 92 -2.51 16.21 -36.61
C LEU A 92 -3.70 15.39 -37.15
N PHE A 93 -4.82 15.37 -36.42
CA PHE A 93 -6.00 14.56 -36.76
C PHE A 93 -7.14 15.38 -37.39
N LYS A 94 -6.82 16.45 -38.11
CA LYS A 94 -7.80 17.34 -38.75
C LYS A 94 -8.77 16.63 -39.70
N ASP A 95 -8.34 15.52 -40.30
CA ASP A 95 -9.12 14.73 -41.26
C ASP A 95 -10.00 13.67 -40.55
N CYS A 96 -9.84 13.49 -39.23
CA CYS A 96 -10.59 12.57 -38.38
C CYS A 96 -10.92 13.23 -37.02
N PRO A 97 -11.69 14.33 -36.99
CA PRO A 97 -12.00 15.05 -35.76
C PRO A 97 -12.76 14.17 -34.74
N ASP A 98 -13.54 13.19 -35.22
CA ASP A 98 -14.25 12.23 -34.38
C ASP A 98 -13.31 11.38 -33.52
N ALA A 99 -12.09 11.11 -33.98
CA ALA A 99 -11.08 10.39 -33.20
C ALA A 99 -10.63 11.20 -31.97
N ILE A 100 -10.57 12.53 -32.08
CA ILE A 100 -10.27 13.43 -30.97
C ILE A 100 -11.48 13.56 -30.04
N GLU A 101 -12.68 13.74 -30.59
CA GLU A 101 -13.91 13.83 -29.78
C GLU A 101 -14.15 12.57 -28.94
N ASN A 102 -13.82 11.39 -29.48
CA ASN A 102 -13.98 10.14 -28.75
C ASN A 102 -13.03 10.04 -27.54
N THR A 103 -11.89 10.75 -27.51
CA THR A 103 -11.04 10.79 -26.31
C THR A 103 -11.78 11.39 -25.11
N VAL A 104 -12.56 12.45 -25.33
CA VAL A 104 -13.37 13.10 -24.29
C VAL A 104 -14.52 12.19 -23.87
N LYS A 105 -15.22 11.57 -24.83
CA LYS A 105 -16.31 10.62 -24.53
C LYS A 105 -15.81 9.42 -23.72
N ILE A 106 -14.61 8.90 -24.02
CA ILE A 106 -13.99 7.82 -23.24
C ILE A 106 -13.67 8.32 -21.84
N ALA A 107 -13.05 9.50 -21.71
CA ALA A 107 -12.75 10.08 -20.40
C ALA A 107 -14.02 10.27 -19.54
N ASP A 108 -15.11 10.75 -20.14
CA ASP A 108 -16.41 10.93 -19.47
C ASP A 108 -17.06 9.60 -19.06
N LYS A 109 -16.76 8.50 -19.76
CA LYS A 109 -17.23 7.14 -19.41
C LYS A 109 -16.42 6.52 -18.26
N CYS A 110 -15.17 6.96 -18.06
CA CYS A 110 -14.28 6.40 -17.06
C CYS A 110 -14.58 6.99 -15.67
N ASP A 111 -15.51 6.37 -14.94
CA ASP A 111 -15.81 6.68 -13.54
C ASP A 111 -15.28 5.56 -12.63
N PHE A 112 -14.09 5.79 -12.06
CA PHE A 112 -13.44 4.86 -11.15
C PHE A 112 -12.88 5.61 -9.95
N GLU A 113 -13.34 5.23 -8.76
CA GLU A 113 -12.86 5.78 -7.49
C GLU A 113 -12.09 4.70 -6.72
N LEU A 114 -10.83 4.99 -6.40
CA LEU A 114 -10.08 4.24 -5.39
C LEU A 114 -10.62 4.63 -4.02
N SER A 115 -11.65 3.91 -3.56
CA SER A 115 -12.23 4.17 -2.24
C SER A 115 -11.19 3.92 -1.15
N SER A 116 -10.84 4.98 -0.42
CA SER A 116 -10.00 4.91 0.78
C SER A 116 -10.84 4.81 2.07
N SER A 117 -12.13 4.48 1.94
CA SER A 117 -13.09 4.55 3.05
C SER A 117 -13.02 3.30 3.92
N GLY A 118 -12.59 3.47 5.16
CA GLY A 118 -12.59 2.42 6.19
C GLY A 118 -11.29 1.62 6.28
N TYR A 119 -11.20 0.80 7.33
CA TYR A 119 -10.07 -0.09 7.55
C TYR A 119 -10.44 -1.52 7.17
N HIS A 120 -9.65 -2.12 6.28
CA HIS A 120 -9.77 -3.52 5.91
C HIS A 120 -8.87 -4.36 6.81
N LEU A 121 -9.30 -4.56 8.06
CA LEU A 121 -8.54 -5.34 9.04
C LEU A 121 -8.78 -6.84 8.83
N PRO A 122 -7.75 -7.69 9.02
CA PRO A 122 -7.94 -9.13 8.98
C PRO A 122 -8.85 -9.58 10.12
N HIS A 123 -9.71 -10.56 9.83
CA HIS A 123 -10.56 -11.16 10.84
C HIS A 123 -9.70 -12.07 11.74
N PHE A 124 -9.82 -11.89 13.06
CA PHE A 124 -9.19 -12.78 14.03
C PHE A 124 -10.22 -13.79 14.53
N ASP A 125 -9.97 -15.08 14.29
CA ASP A 125 -10.83 -16.15 14.78
C ASP A 125 -10.44 -16.53 16.22
N PRO A 126 -11.27 -16.19 17.24
CA PRO A 126 -11.00 -16.61 18.61
C PRO A 126 -11.19 -18.13 18.76
N PRO A 127 -10.55 -18.76 19.77
CA PRO A 127 -10.79 -20.18 20.08
C PRO A 127 -12.27 -20.48 20.36
N GLN A 128 -12.69 -21.72 20.07
CA GLN A 128 -14.07 -22.15 20.22
C GLN A 128 -14.64 -21.80 21.61
N GLY A 129 -15.81 -21.16 21.63
CA GLY A 129 -16.51 -20.78 22.85
C GLY A 129 -16.17 -19.40 23.40
N PHE A 130 -15.35 -18.60 22.69
CA PHE A 130 -15.13 -17.19 22.99
C PHE A 130 -15.66 -16.30 21.87
N SER A 131 -16.29 -15.19 22.22
CA SER A 131 -16.40 -14.04 21.32
C SER A 131 -15.06 -13.32 21.20
N LEU A 132 -14.92 -12.45 20.18
CA LEU A 132 -13.71 -11.67 19.95
C LEU A 132 -13.35 -10.83 21.19
N ASN A 133 -14.33 -10.13 21.76
CA ASN A 133 -14.14 -9.22 22.89
C ASN A 133 -13.82 -9.99 24.17
N GLU A 134 -14.51 -11.10 24.44
CA GLU A 134 -14.18 -11.96 25.59
C GLU A 134 -12.76 -12.52 25.49
N PHE A 135 -12.34 -12.94 24.29
CA PHE A 135 -10.98 -13.44 24.09
C PHE A 135 -9.93 -12.33 24.22
N PHE A 136 -10.21 -11.16 23.66
CA PHE A 136 -9.37 -9.97 23.79
C PHE A 136 -9.17 -9.57 25.25
N GLU A 137 -10.26 -9.38 26.00
CA GLU A 137 -10.21 -8.98 27.40
C GLU A 137 -9.48 -10.03 28.25
N LYS A 138 -9.80 -11.31 28.05
CA LYS A 138 -9.13 -12.41 28.75
C LYS A 138 -7.62 -12.40 28.46
N THR A 139 -7.22 -12.20 27.21
CA THR A 139 -5.81 -12.18 26.79
C THR A 139 -5.08 -10.99 27.40
N ALA A 140 -5.67 -9.79 27.34
CA ALA A 140 -5.14 -8.58 27.94
C ALA A 140 -4.95 -8.73 29.46
N ARG A 141 -5.97 -9.22 30.17
CA ARG A 141 -5.91 -9.43 31.63
C ARG A 141 -4.92 -10.53 32.03
N ASN A 142 -4.75 -11.57 31.21
CA ASN A 142 -3.75 -12.61 31.45
C ASN A 142 -2.34 -12.05 31.33
N GLY A 143 -2.05 -11.35 30.23
CA GLY A 143 -0.75 -10.73 30.01
C GLY A 143 -0.42 -9.67 31.07
N PHE A 144 -1.41 -8.87 31.48
CA PHE A 144 -1.28 -7.94 32.59
C PHE A 144 -0.86 -8.64 33.89
N ARG A 145 -1.52 -9.76 34.26
CA ARG A 145 -1.17 -10.52 35.46
C ARG A 145 0.27 -11.05 35.41
N GLU A 146 0.75 -11.46 34.24
CA GLU A 146 2.14 -11.91 34.07
C GLU A 146 3.12 -10.75 34.24
N ARG A 147 2.87 -9.61 33.60
CA ARG A 147 3.67 -8.38 33.76
C ARG A 147 3.67 -7.86 35.20
N MET A 148 2.55 -7.95 35.92
CA MET A 148 2.50 -7.52 37.32
C MET A 148 3.31 -8.43 38.25
N LYS A 149 3.37 -9.75 37.99
CA LYS A 149 4.30 -10.65 38.68
C LYS A 149 5.76 -10.29 38.38
N SER A 150 6.03 -9.93 37.13
CA SER A 150 7.17 -9.13 36.66
C SER A 150 7.73 -8.12 37.64
N LEU A 151 6.85 -7.17 37.91
CA LEU A 151 7.16 -5.87 38.50
C LEU A 151 6.90 -5.83 40.01
N SER A 152 6.34 -6.89 40.60
CA SER A 152 5.90 -6.91 42.01
C SER A 152 7.01 -6.48 42.97
N SER A 153 8.24 -6.96 42.77
CA SER A 153 9.38 -6.59 43.61
C SER A 153 9.76 -5.10 43.53
N ARG A 154 9.57 -4.46 42.37
CA ARG A 154 9.84 -3.03 42.16
C ARG A 154 8.70 -2.17 42.72
N ILE A 155 7.46 -2.63 42.56
CA ILE A 155 6.28 -2.01 43.15
C ILE A 155 6.34 -2.06 44.69
N GLU A 156 6.70 -3.21 45.28
CA GLU A 156 6.85 -3.36 46.74
C GLU A 156 7.94 -2.46 47.33
N LYS A 157 9.00 -2.17 46.55
CA LYS A 157 10.06 -1.23 46.93
C LYS A 157 9.68 0.25 46.74
N GLY A 158 8.52 0.52 46.14
CA GLY A 158 8.07 1.88 45.81
C GLY A 158 8.83 2.51 44.63
N GLU A 159 9.48 1.72 43.78
CA GLU A 159 10.19 2.20 42.59
C GLU A 159 9.24 2.47 41.40
N LEU A 160 8.02 1.92 41.44
CA LEU A 160 6.99 2.02 40.41
C LEU A 160 5.64 2.40 41.01
N ALA A 161 4.70 2.82 40.15
CA ALA A 161 3.33 3.12 40.53
C ALA A 161 2.61 1.94 41.21
N ASP A 162 1.57 2.24 42.00
CA ASP A 162 0.82 1.20 42.69
C ASP A 162 0.04 0.31 41.71
N THR A 163 -0.22 -0.94 42.09
CA THR A 163 -0.98 -1.88 41.27
C THR A 163 -2.39 -1.38 40.92
N GLY A 164 -2.95 -0.46 41.72
CA GLY A 164 -4.25 0.14 41.47
C GLY A 164 -4.24 1.08 40.27
N GLU A 165 -3.17 1.84 40.08
CA GLU A 165 -2.96 2.75 38.96
C GLU A 165 -2.80 2.00 37.65
N TYR A 166 -1.96 0.96 37.64
CA TYR A 166 -1.84 0.04 36.52
C TYR A 166 -3.19 -0.56 36.10
N LYS A 167 -3.98 -1.04 37.07
CA LYS A 167 -5.33 -1.56 36.80
C LYS A 167 -6.24 -0.49 36.20
N ARG A 168 -6.29 0.72 36.79
CA ARG A 168 -7.13 1.82 36.27
C ARG A 168 -6.75 2.18 34.84
N ARG A 169 -5.45 2.25 34.54
CA ARG A 169 -4.95 2.53 33.18
C ARG A 169 -5.36 1.43 32.21
N LEU A 170 -5.16 0.16 32.55
CA LEU A 170 -5.53 -0.95 31.69
C LEU A 170 -7.04 -0.97 31.37
N GLU A 171 -7.90 -0.78 32.37
CA GLU A 171 -9.36 -0.75 32.14
C GLU A 171 -9.78 0.40 31.21
N LYS A 172 -9.12 1.57 31.33
CA LYS A 172 -9.37 2.71 30.43
C LYS A 172 -8.98 2.36 28.98
N GLU A 173 -7.81 1.75 28.79
CA GLU A 173 -7.32 1.37 27.46
C GLU A 173 -8.16 0.27 26.80
N ILE A 174 -8.53 -0.78 27.56
CA ILE A 174 -9.41 -1.87 27.06
C ILE A 174 -10.73 -1.28 26.55
N ARG A 175 -11.40 -0.47 27.36
CA ARG A 175 -12.68 0.15 26.97
C ARG A 175 -12.55 1.00 25.71
N LEU A 176 -11.50 1.80 25.62
CA LEU A 176 -11.32 2.65 24.44
C LEU A 176 -11.09 1.82 23.16
N VAL A 177 -10.32 0.74 23.25
CA VAL A 177 -10.09 -0.17 22.11
C VAL A 177 -11.39 -0.87 21.68
N GLU A 178 -12.24 -1.25 22.62
CA GLU A 178 -13.57 -1.83 22.34
C GLU A 178 -14.52 -0.81 21.71
N GLU A 179 -14.58 0.41 22.25
CA GLU A 179 -15.40 1.50 21.68
C GLU A 179 -15.00 1.86 20.24
N MET A 180 -13.72 1.72 19.92
CA MET A 180 -13.18 2.01 18.58
C MET A 180 -13.19 0.80 17.63
N GLY A 181 -13.49 -0.41 18.11
CA GLY A 181 -13.57 -1.62 17.29
C GLY A 181 -12.21 -2.16 16.81
N PHE A 182 -11.14 -1.99 17.62
CA PHE A 182 -9.78 -2.41 17.26
C PHE A 182 -9.31 -3.69 17.97
N GLU A 183 -10.20 -4.43 18.66
CA GLU A 183 -9.88 -5.65 19.40
C GLU A 183 -9.20 -6.69 18.51
N GLY A 184 -9.73 -6.90 17.31
CA GLY A 184 -9.18 -7.83 16.32
C GLY A 184 -7.77 -7.45 15.88
N TYR A 185 -7.49 -6.16 15.71
CA TYR A 185 -6.16 -5.67 15.33
C TYR A 185 -5.13 -5.94 16.42
N PHE A 186 -5.46 -5.66 17.69
CA PHE A 186 -4.58 -5.97 18.82
C PHE A 186 -4.34 -7.47 18.96
N LEU A 187 -5.35 -8.31 18.72
CA LEU A 187 -5.22 -9.76 18.76
C LEU A 187 -4.35 -10.31 17.63
N VAL A 188 -4.46 -9.77 16.41
CA VAL A 188 -3.59 -10.13 15.28
C VAL A 188 -2.13 -9.82 15.65
N VAL A 189 -1.85 -8.60 16.12
CA VAL A 189 -0.51 -8.17 16.49
C VAL A 189 0.06 -9.00 17.65
N TRP A 190 -0.75 -9.22 18.70
CA TRP A 190 -0.41 -10.07 19.84
C TRP A 190 -0.01 -11.48 19.39
N ASP A 191 -0.79 -12.07 18.50
CA ASP A 191 -0.60 -13.44 18.04
C ASP A 191 0.68 -13.60 17.20
N LEU A 192 0.99 -12.63 16.33
CA LEU A 192 2.26 -12.61 15.59
C LEU A 192 3.48 -12.56 16.52
N ILE A 193 3.41 -11.73 17.57
CA ILE A 193 4.49 -11.59 18.53
C ILE A 193 4.60 -12.81 19.43
N ARG A 194 3.47 -13.38 19.85
CA ARG A 194 3.42 -14.64 20.59
C ARG A 194 4.06 -15.78 19.79
N GLU A 195 3.71 -15.92 18.51
CA GLU A 195 4.28 -16.95 17.64
C GLU A 195 5.79 -16.76 17.46
N ALA A 196 6.24 -15.52 17.24
CA ALA A 196 7.66 -15.21 17.16
C ALA A 196 8.40 -15.61 18.44
N LYS A 197 7.88 -15.25 19.62
CA LYS A 197 8.44 -15.63 20.91
C LYS A 197 8.47 -17.15 21.11
N LEU A 198 7.40 -17.88 20.75
CA LEU A 198 7.34 -19.34 20.82
C LEU A 198 8.41 -20.02 19.95
N LYS A 199 8.71 -19.45 18.78
CA LYS A 199 9.77 -19.92 17.87
C LYS A 199 11.17 -19.39 18.21
N ASN A 200 11.33 -18.69 19.33
CA ASN A 200 12.55 -18.02 19.74
C ASN A 200 13.09 -17.07 18.65
N ILE A 201 12.20 -16.37 17.93
CA ILE A 201 12.54 -15.31 16.99
C ILE A 201 12.61 -14.00 17.79
N PRO A 202 13.76 -13.30 17.79
CA PRO A 202 13.86 -12.00 18.45
C PRO A 202 12.86 -11.00 17.84
N VAL A 203 12.09 -10.37 18.73
CA VAL A 203 11.18 -9.27 18.41
C VAL A 203 11.76 -8.00 19.02
N GLY A 204 11.67 -6.87 18.31
CA GLY A 204 12.08 -5.58 18.85
C GLY A 204 11.27 -5.19 20.10
N PRO A 205 11.75 -4.25 20.92
CA PRO A 205 11.08 -3.83 22.16
C PRO A 205 9.75 -3.07 21.93
N GLY A 206 9.35 -2.88 20.67
CA GLY A 206 8.29 -1.98 20.24
C GLY A 206 8.84 -0.58 20.00
N ARG A 207 8.30 0.11 18.98
CA ARG A 207 8.65 1.51 18.66
C ARG A 207 7.40 2.33 18.37
N GLY A 208 7.60 3.64 18.22
CA GLY A 208 6.52 4.57 17.92
C GLY A 208 5.58 4.80 19.12
N SER A 209 4.36 5.22 18.82
CA SER A 209 3.38 5.56 19.85
C SER A 209 2.85 4.35 20.62
N ALA A 210 2.95 3.14 20.09
CA ALA A 210 2.51 1.92 20.76
C ALA A 210 3.16 1.71 22.14
N ALA A 211 4.37 2.25 22.36
CA ALA A 211 5.05 2.21 23.66
C ALA A 211 4.28 2.92 24.80
N GLY A 212 3.36 3.84 24.49
CA GLY A 212 2.53 4.54 25.48
C GLY A 212 1.30 3.76 25.97
N SER A 213 1.07 2.55 25.44
CA SER A 213 -0.07 1.71 25.79
C SER A 213 0.30 0.64 26.81
N LEU A 214 -0.38 0.66 27.96
CA LEU A 214 -0.26 -0.39 28.97
C LEU A 214 -0.89 -1.69 28.48
N LEU A 215 -1.92 -1.62 27.64
CA LEU A 215 -2.49 -2.76 26.95
C LEU A 215 -1.45 -3.42 26.02
N ALA A 216 -0.72 -2.64 25.23
CA ALA A 216 0.34 -3.16 24.36
C ALA A 216 1.46 -3.82 25.19
N PHE A 217 1.87 -3.19 26.30
CA PHE A 217 2.82 -3.78 27.23
C PHE A 217 2.31 -5.11 27.85
N SER A 218 1.03 -5.14 28.22
CA SER A 218 0.37 -6.32 28.80
C SER A 218 0.29 -7.48 27.81
N LEU A 219 -0.04 -7.21 26.55
CA LEU A 219 -0.04 -8.19 25.47
C LEU A 219 1.39 -8.60 25.03
N GLY A 220 2.42 -7.96 25.58
CA GLY A 220 3.81 -8.22 25.20
C GLY A 220 4.16 -7.74 23.80
N ILE A 221 3.35 -6.81 23.27
CA ILE A 221 3.60 -6.09 22.01
C ILE A 221 4.79 -5.14 22.20
N THR A 222 4.84 -4.47 23.34
CA THR A 222 5.96 -3.65 23.77
C THR A 222 6.60 -4.23 25.02
N GLU A 223 7.88 -3.95 25.22
CA GLU A 223 8.65 -4.32 26.42
C GLU A 223 8.88 -3.13 27.36
N ILE A 224 8.39 -1.95 26.99
CA ILE A 224 8.53 -0.70 27.75
C ILE A 224 7.29 -0.50 28.63
N ASP A 225 7.52 -0.29 29.93
CA ASP A 225 6.45 0.06 30.86
C ASP A 225 6.06 1.54 30.70
N PRO A 226 4.85 1.86 30.23
CA PRO A 226 4.47 3.25 29.99
C PRO A 226 4.32 4.07 31.26
N LEU A 227 3.99 3.47 32.42
CA LEU A 227 3.83 4.22 33.67
C LEU A 227 5.19 4.55 34.31
N GLU A 228 6.21 3.73 34.08
CA GLU A 228 7.57 4.02 34.54
C GLU A 228 8.17 5.27 33.84
N TYR A 229 7.82 5.49 32.57
CA TYR A 229 8.37 6.55 31.74
C TYR A 229 7.37 7.67 31.41
N ASP A 230 6.25 7.76 32.14
CA ASP A 230 5.19 8.77 31.94
C ASP A 230 4.68 8.87 30.49
N LEU A 231 4.56 7.72 29.82
CA LEU A 231 4.12 7.66 28.42
C LEU A 231 2.58 7.72 28.31
N LEU A 232 2.12 8.57 27.41
CA LEU A 232 0.69 8.86 27.22
C LEU A 232 0.07 7.93 26.18
N PHE A 233 -1.06 7.31 26.53
CA PHE A 233 -1.83 6.44 25.65
C PHE A 233 -2.59 7.24 24.59
N GLU A 234 -3.01 8.45 24.95
CA GLU A 234 -3.74 9.36 24.07
C GLU A 234 -2.91 9.79 22.84
N ARG A 235 -1.57 9.67 22.92
CA ARG A 235 -0.68 9.88 21.78
C ARG A 235 -0.73 8.72 20.77
N PHE A 236 -1.10 7.53 21.24
CA PHE A 236 -1.25 6.33 20.42
C PHE A 236 -2.66 6.18 19.88
N LEU A 237 -3.66 6.32 20.74
CA LEU A 237 -5.05 6.19 20.40
C LEU A 237 -5.83 7.36 20.99
N ASN A 238 -6.35 8.23 20.13
CA ASN A 238 -7.09 9.41 20.56
C ASN A 238 -8.60 9.20 20.31
N PRO A 239 -9.46 9.26 21.34
CA PRO A 239 -10.91 9.14 21.16
C PRO A 239 -11.50 10.22 20.24
N GLU A 240 -10.92 11.42 20.21
CA GLU A 240 -11.39 12.53 19.39
C GLU A 240 -11.01 12.38 17.90
N ARG A 241 -10.11 11.45 17.59
CA ARG A 241 -9.64 11.17 16.23
C ARG A 241 -9.54 9.66 16.02
N ILE A 242 -10.59 9.07 15.46
CA ILE A 242 -10.58 7.67 15.04
C ILE A 242 -9.60 7.53 13.87
N SER A 243 -8.39 7.08 14.17
CA SER A 243 -7.38 6.67 13.20
C SER A 243 -6.86 5.29 13.56
N LEU A 244 -6.48 4.51 12.54
CA LEU A 244 -5.88 3.19 12.76
C LEU A 244 -4.61 3.36 13.62
N PRO A 245 -4.52 2.67 14.77
CA PRO A 245 -3.31 2.68 15.56
C PRO A 245 -2.19 2.01 14.77
N ASP A 246 -1.08 2.73 14.60
CA ASP A 246 0.10 2.21 13.92
C ASP A 246 0.98 1.44 14.93
N ILE A 247 0.90 0.11 14.90
CA ILE A 247 1.75 -0.77 15.70
C ILE A 247 2.86 -1.35 14.83
N ASP A 248 4.00 -0.69 14.91
CA ASP A 248 5.24 -1.13 14.29
C ASP A 248 5.84 -2.35 15.02
N ILE A 249 5.84 -3.51 14.35
CA ILE A 249 6.48 -4.73 14.85
C ILE A 249 7.78 -4.98 14.10
N ASP A 250 8.85 -5.20 14.86
CA ASP A 250 10.16 -5.56 14.33
C ASP A 250 10.46 -7.04 14.57
N PHE A 251 10.78 -7.75 13.49
CA PHE A 251 11.27 -9.12 13.55
C PHE A 251 12.72 -9.19 13.07
N CYS A 252 13.47 -10.15 13.59
CA CYS A 252 14.81 -10.47 13.08
C CYS A 252 14.75 -10.77 11.56
N GLY A 253 15.42 -9.94 10.75
CA GLY A 253 15.37 -10.04 9.29
C GLY A 253 15.79 -11.41 8.73
N ARG A 254 16.67 -12.15 9.42
CA ARG A 254 17.12 -13.50 9.02
C ARG A 254 16.05 -14.58 9.15
N ARG A 255 15.01 -14.36 9.97
CA ARG A 255 13.94 -15.31 10.26
C ARG A 255 12.56 -14.76 9.92
N ARG A 256 12.50 -13.67 9.14
CA ARG A 256 11.25 -13.01 8.73
C ARG A 256 10.33 -13.95 7.95
N ASP A 257 10.91 -14.81 7.09
CA ASP A 257 10.16 -15.74 6.25
C ASP A 257 9.33 -16.75 7.05
N GLU A 258 9.76 -17.09 8.27
CA GLU A 258 9.00 -17.98 9.17
C GLU A 258 7.71 -17.33 9.67
N ILE A 259 7.75 -16.01 9.93
CA ILE A 259 6.58 -15.23 10.33
C ILE A 259 5.68 -14.99 9.13
N ILE A 260 6.23 -14.67 7.96
CA ILE A 260 5.44 -14.54 6.72
C ILE A 260 4.70 -15.86 6.44
N SER A 261 5.39 -17.00 6.55
CA SER A 261 4.78 -18.31 6.35
C SER A 261 3.66 -18.58 7.35
N TYR A 262 3.84 -18.20 8.62
CA TYR A 262 2.80 -18.29 9.64
C TYR A 262 1.57 -17.44 9.30
N VAL A 263 1.76 -16.16 8.98
CA VAL A 263 0.67 -15.23 8.60
C VAL A 263 -0.06 -15.77 7.38
N THR A 264 0.68 -16.25 6.38
CA THR A 264 0.13 -16.82 5.13
C THR A 264 -0.72 -18.06 5.41
N SER A 265 -0.25 -18.96 6.28
CA SER A 265 -1.02 -20.15 6.67
C SER A 265 -2.27 -19.80 7.49
N LYS A 266 -2.20 -18.75 8.30
CA LYS A 266 -3.29 -18.37 9.21
C LYS A 266 -4.39 -17.55 8.52
N TYR A 267 -4.01 -16.58 7.69
CA TYR A 267 -4.95 -15.61 7.08
C TYR A 267 -5.23 -15.88 5.61
N GLY A 268 -4.63 -16.92 5.02
CA GLY A 268 -4.82 -17.26 3.61
C GLY A 268 -3.75 -16.64 2.71
N ARG A 269 -3.31 -17.39 1.69
CA ARG A 269 -2.22 -16.97 0.80
C ARG A 269 -2.60 -15.79 -0.07
N GLU A 270 -3.86 -15.71 -0.43
CA GLU A 270 -4.48 -14.66 -1.23
C GLU A 270 -4.59 -13.31 -0.47
N ASN A 271 -4.51 -13.32 0.86
CA ASN A 271 -4.67 -12.14 1.71
C ASN A 271 -3.35 -11.59 2.26
N VAL A 272 -2.21 -12.21 1.89
CA VAL A 272 -0.89 -11.84 2.39
C VAL A 272 0.04 -11.53 1.24
N CYS A 273 0.56 -10.30 1.20
CA CYS A 273 1.54 -9.85 0.22
C CYS A 273 2.66 -9.05 0.88
N GLN A 274 3.76 -8.90 0.16
CA GLN A 274 4.84 -8.00 0.56
C GLN A 274 4.63 -6.64 -0.08
N ILE A 275 5.08 -5.60 0.61
CA ILE A 275 5.08 -4.24 0.11
C ILE A 275 6.28 -4.06 -0.82
N ILE A 276 6.04 -3.56 -2.03
CA ILE A 276 7.10 -3.26 -3.00
C ILE A 276 7.92 -2.05 -2.57
N THR A 277 9.19 -2.00 -2.97
CA THR A 277 10.02 -0.80 -2.86
C THR A 277 10.52 -0.42 -4.26
N PHE A 278 10.46 0.87 -4.57
CA PHE A 278 10.95 1.40 -5.86
C PHE A 278 12.33 2.02 -5.66
N GLY A 279 13.34 1.45 -6.32
CA GLY A 279 14.66 2.05 -6.40
C GLY A 279 14.62 3.29 -7.30
N THR A 280 15.06 4.43 -6.79
CA THR A 280 15.20 5.67 -7.56
C THR A 280 16.68 5.95 -7.83
N MET A 281 16.99 6.57 -8.98
CA MET A 281 18.36 6.98 -9.29
C MET A 281 18.77 8.16 -8.40
N ALA A 282 19.54 7.86 -7.34
CA ALA A 282 20.12 8.89 -6.47
C ALA A 282 21.25 9.66 -7.19
N ALA A 283 21.61 10.86 -6.71
CA ALA A 283 22.56 11.75 -7.37
C ALA A 283 23.96 11.16 -7.68
N ARG A 284 24.38 10.09 -7.00
CA ARG A 284 25.63 9.37 -7.30
C ARG A 284 25.47 8.31 -8.40
N GLN A 285 24.25 7.82 -8.58
CA GLN A 285 23.89 6.79 -9.56
C GLN A 285 23.40 7.39 -10.88
N ALA A 286 22.88 8.63 -10.84
CA ALA A 286 22.56 9.46 -12.00
C ALA A 286 23.83 10.08 -12.59
#